data_AF-A0A7C3G3E2-F1
#
_entry.id   AF-A0A7C3G3E2-F1
#
_cell.length_a   1.000
_cell.length_b   1.000
_cell.length_c   1.000
_cell.angle_alpha   90.00
_cell.angle_beta   90.00
_cell.angle_gamma   90.00
#
_symmetry.space_group_name_H-M   'P 1'
#
loop_
_entity.id
_entity.type
_entity.pdbx_description
1 polymer ?
#
loop_
_entity_poly.entity_id
_entity_poly.type
_entity_poly.pdbx_seq_one_letter_code
_entity_poly.pdbx_strand_id
1 'polypeptide(L)'
;MARKQSARTIVGEPLAPAVLARLGAFEELPETPPDFDPAGSWVNKYLIFVCHGYVERGNEGVGVLRLERKPDESASGFVFTARQRIVQNTGHVHEVEVLARCRADRLATPLTWRFLSRFEDPGGRKISGLAGEEQGELRDGKIVVTRDGAERVRPLHGPVTSDWGLMEAVQRLAAGSGSVGPFVMLQAFTTLRAGQRIVDVREERVAEPINGPLLRITQIGFGALPYDYWLFPDSRRLAVVATGPRAYILNDRADEIVNRRLAAIRARARERGDG
;
A
#
# COMPACT_ATOMS: atom_id res chain seq x y z
N MET A 1 3.56 33.18 31.58
CA MET A 1 2.88 31.88 31.79
C MET A 1 3.72 30.79 31.15
N ALA A 2 4.32 29.90 31.95
CA ALA A 2 5.10 28.77 31.42
C ALA A 2 4.14 27.73 30.83
N ARG A 3 4.27 27.43 29.53
CA ARG A 3 3.56 26.33 28.89
C ARG A 3 4.07 25.02 29.52
N LYS A 4 3.23 24.37 30.34
CA LYS A 4 3.50 23.04 30.88
C LYS A 4 3.71 22.11 29.69
N GLN A 5 4.96 21.71 29.44
CA GLN A 5 5.27 20.71 28.42
C GLN A 5 4.61 19.40 28.87
N SER A 6 3.49 19.06 28.23
CA SER A 6 2.93 17.71 28.32
C SER A 6 4.01 16.72 27.90
N ALA A 7 4.29 15.72 28.75
CA ALA A 7 5.21 14.64 28.42
C ALA A 7 4.66 13.91 27.18
N ARG A 8 5.49 13.76 26.15
CA ARG A 8 5.09 13.08 24.91
C ARG A 8 5.09 11.58 25.14
N THR A 9 4.01 10.92 24.79
CA THR A 9 3.92 9.46 24.88
C THR A 9 4.52 8.86 23.62
N ILE A 10 5.61 8.09 23.78
CA ILE A 10 6.20 7.33 22.67
C ILE A 10 5.26 6.16 22.34
N VAL A 11 5.02 5.92 21.05
CA VAL A 11 4.17 4.79 20.61
C VAL A 11 4.79 3.46 21.04
N GLY A 12 6.08 3.24 20.78
CA GLY A 12 6.87 2.13 21.35
C GLY A 12 6.51 0.73 20.86
N GLU A 13 5.44 0.58 20.10
CA GLU A 13 4.91 -0.68 19.60
C GLU A 13 4.61 -0.63 18.08
N PRO A 14 4.53 -1.79 17.40
CA PRO A 14 4.16 -1.85 15.98
C PRO A 14 2.80 -1.21 15.70
N LEU A 15 2.59 -0.71 14.49
CA LEU A 15 1.31 -0.11 14.04
C LEU A 15 0.22 -1.17 13.79
N ALA A 16 -0.06 -2.00 14.79
CA ALA A 16 -1.18 -2.92 14.80
C ALA A 16 -2.52 -2.14 14.81
N PRO A 17 -3.65 -2.77 14.41
CA PRO A 17 -4.92 -2.06 14.28
C PRO A 17 -5.40 -1.35 15.56
N ALA A 18 -5.22 -1.96 16.74
CA ALA A 18 -5.55 -1.31 18.02
C ALA A 18 -4.72 -0.04 18.27
N VAL A 19 -3.45 -0.05 17.88
CA VAL A 19 -2.53 1.09 18.00
C VAL A 19 -2.95 2.19 17.04
N LEU A 20 -3.22 1.84 15.78
CA LEU A 20 -3.70 2.78 14.76
C LEU A 20 -5.00 3.46 15.16
N ALA A 21 -5.95 2.72 15.74
CA ALA A 21 -7.18 3.31 16.24
C ALA A 21 -6.92 4.26 17.43
N ARG A 22 -6.06 3.88 18.38
CA ARG A 22 -5.64 4.77 19.48
C ARG A 22 -4.96 6.05 18.98
N LEU A 23 -4.27 5.97 17.83
CA LEU A 23 -3.68 7.12 17.15
C LEU A 23 -4.69 7.96 16.34
N GLY A 24 -5.98 7.59 16.35
CA GLY A 24 -7.03 8.27 15.59
C GLY A 24 -6.90 8.07 14.08
N ALA A 25 -6.25 7.00 13.62
CA ALA A 25 -6.07 6.72 12.20
C ALA A 25 -7.38 6.30 11.51
N PHE A 26 -8.30 5.72 12.28
CA PHE A 26 -9.68 5.40 11.89
C PHE A 26 -10.55 5.26 13.14
N GLU A 27 -11.85 5.55 13.00
CA GLU A 27 -12.86 5.30 14.04
C GLU A 27 -13.48 3.92 13.88
N GLU A 28 -13.71 3.50 12.63
CA GLU A 28 -14.22 2.19 12.25
C GLU A 28 -13.60 1.76 10.91
N LEU A 29 -13.62 0.46 10.63
CA LEU A 29 -13.26 -0.07 9.33
C LEU A 29 -14.52 -0.30 8.48
N PRO A 30 -14.47 -0.06 7.15
CA PRO A 30 -15.61 -0.33 6.29
C PRO A 30 -16.04 -1.81 6.32
N GLU A 31 -17.34 -2.04 6.32
CA GLU A 31 -17.90 -3.38 6.15
C GLU A 31 -17.49 -4.00 4.81
N THR A 32 -17.43 -5.32 4.76
CA THR A 32 -17.19 -6.01 3.48
C THR A 32 -18.48 -6.04 2.67
N PRO A 33 -18.47 -5.61 1.39
CA PRO A 33 -19.59 -5.81 0.48
C PRO A 33 -20.02 -7.30 0.44
N PRO A 34 -21.33 -7.61 0.41
CA PRO A 34 -21.80 -9.00 0.41
C PRO A 34 -21.31 -9.84 -0.78
N ASP A 35 -20.96 -9.19 -1.88
CA ASP A 35 -20.49 -9.79 -3.13
C ASP A 35 -18.96 -9.78 -3.28
N PHE A 36 -18.23 -9.38 -2.23
CA PHE A 36 -16.77 -9.36 -2.28
C PHE A 36 -16.20 -10.79 -2.39
N ASP A 37 -15.52 -11.05 -3.50
CA ASP A 37 -14.71 -12.25 -3.71
C ASP A 37 -13.24 -11.84 -3.91
N PRO A 38 -12.29 -12.30 -3.08
CA PRO A 38 -10.86 -12.07 -3.28
C PRO A 38 -10.35 -12.45 -4.68
N ALA A 39 -10.94 -13.47 -5.30
CA ALA A 39 -10.62 -13.94 -6.64
C ALA A 39 -11.51 -13.34 -7.74
N GLY A 40 -12.45 -12.48 -7.38
CA GLY A 40 -13.38 -11.78 -8.27
C GLY A 40 -12.91 -10.38 -8.67
N SER A 41 -13.82 -9.59 -9.23
CA SER A 41 -13.58 -8.18 -9.52
C SER A 41 -13.79 -7.35 -8.26
N TRP A 42 -12.85 -6.48 -7.92
CA TRP A 42 -13.00 -5.62 -6.75
C TRP A 42 -12.16 -4.35 -6.83
N VAL A 43 -12.53 -3.38 -6.00
CA VAL A 43 -11.80 -2.14 -5.77
C VAL A 43 -11.67 -1.93 -4.26
N ASN A 44 -10.44 -1.78 -3.78
CA ASN A 44 -10.16 -1.40 -2.39
C ASN A 44 -9.42 -0.07 -2.36
N LYS A 45 -9.79 0.79 -1.40
CA LYS A 45 -9.17 2.09 -1.20
C LYS A 45 -8.60 2.15 0.22
N TYR A 46 -7.37 2.61 0.33
CA TYR A 46 -6.64 2.68 1.58
C TYR A 46 -6.17 4.11 1.84
N LEU A 47 -6.36 4.60 3.05
CA LEU A 47 -5.68 5.77 3.58
C LEU A 47 -4.23 5.38 3.90
N ILE A 48 -3.27 6.16 3.40
CA ILE A 48 -1.86 6.04 3.76
C ILE A 48 -1.63 6.91 4.99
N PHE A 49 -1.44 6.26 6.12
CA PHE A 49 -1.20 6.89 7.41
C PHE A 49 0.28 6.78 7.77
N VAL A 50 0.85 7.85 8.31
CA VAL A 50 2.21 7.86 8.84
C VAL A 50 2.20 8.16 10.32
N CYS A 51 3.08 7.49 11.06
CA CYS A 51 3.32 7.69 12.48
C CYS A 51 4.73 8.23 12.70
N HIS A 52 4.86 9.31 13.48
CA HIS A 52 6.14 9.96 13.76
C HIS A 52 6.71 9.58 15.14
N GLY A 53 6.21 8.50 15.74
CA GLY A 53 6.73 7.89 16.97
C GLY A 53 6.12 8.42 18.27
N TYR A 54 5.21 9.41 18.20
CA TYR A 54 4.53 9.97 19.37
C TYR A 54 3.02 9.93 19.20
N VAL A 55 2.28 9.64 20.26
CA VAL A 55 0.81 9.52 20.21
C VAL A 55 0.15 10.84 19.82
N GLU A 56 0.64 11.96 20.36
CA GLU A 56 -0.08 13.24 20.33
C GLU A 56 0.25 14.11 19.10
N ARG A 57 1.26 13.76 18.30
CA ARG A 57 1.74 14.66 17.24
C ARG A 57 2.34 13.94 16.03
N GLY A 58 2.03 14.51 14.87
CA GLY A 58 2.66 14.19 13.59
C GLY A 58 2.00 13.02 12.88
N ASN A 59 1.08 12.31 13.53
CA ASN A 59 0.40 11.19 12.89
C ASN A 59 -0.74 11.71 12.01
N GLU A 60 -0.73 11.32 10.74
CA GLU A 60 -1.67 11.88 9.78
C GLU A 60 -1.84 10.99 8.54
N GLY A 61 -3.01 11.11 7.92
CA GLY A 61 -3.27 10.59 6.58
C GLY A 61 -2.59 11.48 5.53
N VAL A 62 -1.56 10.97 4.89
CA VAL A 62 -0.75 11.71 3.90
C VAL A 62 -1.08 11.35 2.46
N GLY A 63 -1.83 10.28 2.25
CA GLY A 63 -2.08 9.81 0.89
C GLY A 63 -3.18 8.77 0.80
N VAL A 64 -3.42 8.32 -0.42
CA VAL A 64 -4.39 7.29 -0.76
C VAL A 64 -3.73 6.27 -1.66
N LEU A 65 -4.03 4.99 -1.44
CA LEU A 65 -3.73 3.90 -2.35
C LEU A 65 -5.05 3.26 -2.78
N ARG A 66 -5.31 3.20 -4.08
CA ARG A 66 -6.45 2.48 -4.66
C ARG A 66 -5.91 1.27 -5.40
N LEU A 67 -6.38 0.09 -5.02
CA LEU A 67 -6.08 -1.18 -5.68
C LEU A 67 -7.34 -1.70 -6.37
N GLU A 68 -7.20 -2.20 -7.57
CA GLU A 68 -8.28 -2.78 -8.36
C GLU A 68 -7.81 -4.07 -9.03
N ARG A 69 -8.68 -5.07 -8.97
CA ARG A 69 -8.51 -6.36 -9.61
C ARG A 69 -9.66 -6.60 -10.57
N LYS A 70 -9.35 -7.03 -11.79
CA LYS A 70 -10.32 -7.47 -12.77
C LYS A 70 -9.85 -8.77 -13.41
N PRO A 71 -10.59 -9.89 -13.30
CA PRO A 71 -10.28 -11.13 -14.03
C PRO A 71 -10.07 -10.85 -15.52
N ASP A 72 -9.09 -11.52 -16.12
CA ASP A 72 -8.85 -11.43 -17.55
C ASP A 72 -9.57 -12.59 -18.24
N GLU A 73 -10.70 -12.32 -18.88
CA GLU A 73 -11.52 -13.36 -19.54
C GLU A 73 -10.77 -14.13 -20.64
N SER A 74 -9.68 -13.55 -21.16
CA SER A 74 -8.91 -14.11 -22.27
C SER A 74 -7.68 -14.91 -21.84
N ALA A 75 -7.30 -14.88 -20.56
CA ALA A 75 -6.07 -15.48 -20.05
C ALA A 75 -6.27 -16.11 -18.67
N SER A 76 -5.37 -17.01 -18.25
CA SER A 76 -5.36 -17.61 -16.90
C SER A 76 -4.86 -16.64 -15.80
N GLY A 77 -5.25 -15.37 -15.89
CA GLY A 77 -4.73 -14.27 -15.09
C GLY A 77 -5.75 -13.18 -14.79
N PHE A 78 -5.24 -12.00 -14.44
CA PHE A 78 -6.07 -10.83 -14.15
C PHE A 78 -5.31 -9.55 -14.47
N VAL A 79 -6.06 -8.47 -14.67
CA VAL A 79 -5.54 -7.11 -14.74
C VAL A 79 -5.57 -6.51 -13.33
N PHE A 80 -4.44 -5.98 -12.91
CA PHE A 80 -4.26 -5.32 -11.63
C PHE A 80 -3.92 -3.85 -11.84
N THR A 81 -4.67 -2.95 -11.21
CA THR A 81 -4.40 -1.52 -11.24
C THR A 81 -4.12 -1.02 -9.83
N ALA A 82 -3.01 -0.32 -9.65
CA ALA A 82 -2.66 0.36 -8.41
C ALA A 82 -2.46 1.84 -8.67
N ARG A 83 -3.14 2.70 -7.91
CA ARG A 83 -3.00 4.15 -7.96
C ARG A 83 -2.67 4.68 -6.59
N GLN A 84 -1.52 5.31 -6.44
CA GLN A 84 -1.08 5.92 -5.21
C GLN A 84 -0.98 7.42 -5.39
N ARG A 85 -1.47 8.20 -4.42
CA ARG A 85 -1.29 9.64 -4.36
C ARG A 85 -0.84 10.04 -2.97
N ILE A 86 0.29 10.72 -2.86
CA ILE A 86 0.86 11.21 -1.60
C ILE A 86 0.96 12.74 -1.65
N VAL A 87 0.45 13.40 -0.61
CA VAL A 87 0.51 14.84 -0.40
C VAL A 87 1.61 15.15 0.62
N GLN A 88 2.65 15.84 0.17
CA GLN A 88 3.75 16.29 1.02
C GLN A 88 3.33 17.50 1.87
N ASN A 89 4.06 17.75 2.96
CA ASN A 89 3.78 18.86 3.88
C ASN A 89 3.89 20.25 3.24
N THR A 90 4.60 20.34 2.13
CA THR A 90 4.76 21.57 1.33
C THR A 90 3.66 21.74 0.27
N GLY A 91 2.73 20.79 0.13
CA GLY A 91 1.64 20.84 -0.85
C GLY A 91 1.98 20.22 -2.20
N HIS A 92 3.21 19.73 -2.38
CA HIS A 92 3.55 18.91 -3.53
C HIS A 92 2.77 17.60 -3.50
N VAL A 93 2.37 17.12 -4.68
CA VAL A 93 1.66 15.85 -4.84
C VAL A 93 2.54 14.92 -5.66
N HIS A 94 2.69 13.68 -5.21
CA HIS A 94 3.27 12.60 -5.99
C HIS A 94 2.21 11.56 -6.30
N GLU A 95 1.97 11.32 -7.58
CA GLU A 95 1.07 10.30 -8.07
C GLU A 95 1.84 9.19 -8.77
N VAL A 96 1.48 7.95 -8.46
CA VAL A 96 1.97 6.75 -9.13
C VAL A 96 0.78 5.94 -9.60
N GLU A 97 0.85 5.46 -10.84
CA GLU A 97 -0.12 4.52 -11.39
C GLU A 97 0.62 3.32 -11.97
N VAL A 98 0.13 2.12 -11.66
CA VAL A 98 0.57 0.87 -12.27
C VAL A 98 -0.63 0.16 -12.86
N LEU A 99 -0.47 -0.27 -14.11
CA LEU A 99 -1.35 -1.23 -14.77
C LEU A 99 -0.54 -2.48 -15.07
N ALA A 100 -0.89 -3.61 -14.46
CA ALA A 100 -0.18 -4.87 -14.61
C ALA A 100 -1.12 -5.98 -15.09
N ARG A 101 -0.60 -6.90 -15.90
CA ARG A 101 -1.20 -8.22 -16.11
C ARG A 101 -0.50 -9.20 -15.18
N CYS A 102 -1.27 -9.89 -14.35
CA CYS A 102 -0.75 -10.80 -13.34
C CYS A 102 -1.24 -12.22 -13.59
N ARG A 103 -0.42 -13.21 -13.24
CA ARG A 103 -0.87 -14.60 -13.14
C ARG A 103 -1.77 -14.74 -11.92
N ALA A 104 -2.83 -15.54 -12.03
CA ALA A 104 -3.71 -15.90 -10.91
C ALA A 104 -3.08 -16.98 -9.99
N ASP A 105 -1.78 -16.87 -9.68
CA ASP A 105 -1.07 -17.78 -8.79
C ASP A 105 -1.06 -17.27 -7.34
N ARG A 106 -0.38 -17.98 -6.43
CA ARG A 106 -0.31 -17.63 -5.00
C ARG A 106 0.42 -16.31 -4.71
N LEU A 107 1.09 -15.72 -5.69
CA LEU A 107 1.93 -14.52 -5.53
C LEU A 107 1.48 -13.36 -6.41
N ALA A 108 0.39 -13.49 -7.18
CA ALA A 108 -0.01 -12.47 -8.12
C ALA A 108 1.12 -12.10 -9.09
N THR A 109 1.87 -13.09 -9.58
CA THR A 109 3.11 -12.86 -10.32
C THR A 109 2.88 -11.87 -11.47
N PRO A 110 3.51 -10.67 -11.46
CA PRO A 110 3.31 -9.69 -12.51
C PRO A 110 4.01 -10.16 -13.79
N LEU A 111 3.28 -10.31 -14.88
CA LEU A 111 3.80 -10.77 -16.17
C LEU A 111 4.24 -9.59 -17.03
N THR A 112 3.42 -8.55 -17.09
CA THR A 112 3.74 -7.27 -17.74
C THR A 112 3.18 -6.13 -16.91
N TRP A 113 3.81 -4.96 -16.97
CA TRP A 113 3.30 -3.77 -16.30
C TRP A 113 3.72 -2.48 -17.00
N ARG A 114 2.89 -1.46 -16.84
CA ARG A 114 3.20 -0.06 -17.14
C ARG A 114 3.16 0.71 -15.83
N PHE A 115 4.22 1.45 -15.55
CA PHE A 115 4.39 2.31 -14.37
C PHE A 115 4.45 3.76 -14.83
N LEU A 116 3.66 4.62 -14.19
CA LEU A 116 3.61 6.06 -14.43
C LEU A 116 3.86 6.79 -13.12
N SER A 117 4.72 7.80 -13.13
CA SER A 117 4.97 8.69 -11.99
C SER A 117 4.78 10.14 -12.42
N ARG A 118 4.04 10.92 -11.62
CA ARG A 118 3.73 12.33 -11.91
C ARG A 118 3.84 13.16 -10.64
N PHE A 119 4.21 14.42 -10.80
CA PHE A 119 4.37 15.35 -9.69
C PHE A 119 3.60 16.64 -9.95
N GLU A 120 2.98 17.18 -8.90
CA GLU A 120 2.43 18.53 -8.88
C GLU A 120 3.18 19.40 -7.87
N ASP A 121 3.34 20.67 -8.21
CA ASP A 121 3.81 21.70 -7.29
C ASP A 121 2.69 22.11 -6.29
N PRO A 122 2.99 22.95 -5.28
CA PRO A 122 2.00 23.43 -4.34
C PRO A 122 0.85 24.22 -4.99
N GLY A 123 1.07 24.83 -6.16
CA GLY A 123 0.04 25.52 -6.95
C GLY A 123 -0.85 24.58 -7.76
N GLY A 124 -0.55 23.27 -7.81
CA GLY A 124 -1.26 22.29 -8.63
C GLY A 124 -0.80 22.24 -10.09
N ARG A 125 0.34 22.87 -10.42
CA ARG A 125 0.93 22.75 -11.74
C ARG A 125 1.74 21.46 -11.82
N LYS A 126 1.60 20.74 -12.94
CA LYS A 126 2.37 19.53 -13.21
C LYS A 126 3.85 19.86 -13.44
N ILE A 127 4.74 19.10 -12.81
CA ILE A 127 6.19 19.22 -12.99
C ILE A 127 6.62 18.17 -14.02
N SER A 128 6.52 18.51 -15.31
CA SER A 128 6.78 17.57 -16.43
C SER A 128 8.19 16.98 -16.42
N GLY A 129 9.20 17.75 -16.00
CA GLY A 129 10.60 17.30 -15.93
C GLY A 129 10.87 16.20 -14.88
N LEU A 130 9.92 15.92 -13.99
CA LEU A 130 9.99 14.83 -13.02
C LEU A 130 9.04 13.67 -13.34
N ALA A 131 8.23 13.79 -14.39
CA ALA A 131 7.36 12.71 -14.82
C ALA A 131 8.20 11.55 -15.37
N GLY A 132 7.73 10.32 -15.15
CA GLY A 132 8.40 9.13 -15.64
C GLY A 132 7.40 8.08 -16.08
N GLU A 133 7.76 7.35 -17.13
CA GLU A 133 7.07 6.16 -17.58
C GLU A 133 8.08 5.01 -17.71
N GLU A 134 7.71 3.86 -17.17
CA GLU A 134 8.48 2.63 -17.31
C GLU A 134 7.53 1.50 -17.73
N GLN A 135 8.02 0.61 -18.58
CA GLN A 135 7.33 -0.63 -18.93
C GLN A 135 8.19 -1.78 -18.46
N GLY A 136 7.58 -2.85 -17.97
CA GLY A 136 8.33 -4.04 -17.61
C GLY A 136 7.62 -5.33 -17.94
N GLU A 137 8.41 -6.37 -18.11
CA GLU A 137 7.93 -7.71 -18.43
C GLU A 137 8.81 -8.79 -17.75
N LEU A 138 8.18 -9.92 -17.46
CA LEU A 138 8.88 -11.17 -17.16
C LEU A 138 9.06 -11.98 -18.44
N ARG A 139 10.33 -12.18 -18.82
CA ARG A 139 10.71 -12.94 -20.02
C ARG A 139 11.86 -13.88 -19.69
N ASP A 140 11.65 -15.18 -19.87
CA ASP A 140 12.69 -16.23 -19.72
C ASP A 140 13.49 -16.16 -18.40
N GLY A 141 12.80 -15.99 -17.27
CA GLY A 141 13.44 -15.87 -15.96
C GLY A 141 14.23 -14.57 -15.78
N LYS A 142 13.92 -13.54 -16.55
CA LYS A 142 14.50 -12.19 -16.43
C LYS A 142 13.38 -11.17 -16.27
N ILE A 143 13.72 -10.08 -15.58
CA ILE A 143 12.93 -8.85 -15.58
C ILE A 143 13.56 -7.92 -16.60
N VAL A 144 12.80 -7.56 -17.62
CA VAL A 144 13.16 -6.54 -18.61
C VAL A 144 12.37 -5.29 -18.25
N VAL A 145 13.06 -4.15 -18.09
CA VAL A 145 12.43 -2.85 -17.86
C VAL A 145 12.88 -1.88 -18.95
N THR A 146 11.92 -1.29 -19.65
CA THR A 146 12.16 -0.28 -20.68
C THR A 146 11.76 1.09 -20.16
N ARG A 147 12.68 2.05 -20.27
CA ARG A 147 12.47 3.45 -19.90
C ARG A 147 13.16 4.34 -20.92
N ASP A 148 12.43 5.30 -21.48
CA ASP A 148 12.97 6.25 -22.47
C ASP A 148 13.67 5.54 -23.64
N GLY A 149 13.13 4.39 -24.07
CA GLY A 149 13.68 3.54 -25.14
C GLY A 149 14.89 2.68 -24.74
N ALA A 150 15.44 2.85 -23.53
CA ALA A 150 16.54 2.04 -23.02
C ALA A 150 16.02 0.83 -22.24
N GLU A 151 16.56 -0.36 -22.53
CA GLU A 151 16.25 -1.59 -21.81
C GLU A 151 17.27 -1.85 -20.68
N ARG A 152 16.76 -2.28 -19.53
CA ARG A 152 17.52 -2.83 -18.42
C ARG A 152 17.05 -4.25 -18.14
N VAL A 153 17.97 -5.20 -18.23
CA VAL A 153 17.69 -6.61 -18.01
C VAL A 153 18.32 -7.05 -16.69
N ARG A 154 17.53 -7.69 -15.83
CA ARG A 154 17.97 -8.22 -14.53
C ARG A 154 17.59 -9.70 -14.43
N PRO A 155 18.50 -10.60 -14.02
CA PRO A 155 18.13 -11.99 -13.78
C PRO A 155 17.15 -12.08 -12.62
N LEU A 156 16.16 -12.98 -12.74
CA LEU A 156 15.21 -13.29 -11.68
C LEU A 156 15.46 -14.70 -11.16
N HIS A 157 15.77 -14.81 -9.87
CA HIS A 157 16.03 -16.08 -9.20
C HIS A 157 14.86 -16.45 -8.29
N GLY A 158 13.87 -17.15 -8.86
CA GLY A 158 12.72 -17.68 -8.12
C GLY A 158 11.40 -16.92 -8.38
N PRO A 159 10.33 -17.27 -7.64
CA PRO A 159 9.03 -16.62 -7.75
C PRO A 159 9.11 -15.12 -7.43
N VAL A 160 8.23 -14.32 -8.02
CA VAL A 160 8.23 -12.85 -7.84
C VAL A 160 6.82 -12.32 -7.63
N THR A 161 6.70 -11.30 -6.80
CA THR A 161 5.51 -10.47 -6.63
C THR A 161 5.91 -9.00 -6.53
N SER A 162 4.96 -8.08 -6.51
CA SER A 162 5.19 -6.69 -6.08
C SER A 162 4.58 -6.45 -4.71
N ASP A 163 4.91 -5.32 -4.08
CA ASP A 163 4.35 -4.96 -2.78
C ASP A 163 2.83 -4.80 -2.85
N TRP A 164 2.32 -4.17 -3.91
CA TRP A 164 0.88 -4.09 -4.17
C TRP A 164 0.28 -5.42 -4.67
N GLY A 165 1.03 -6.21 -5.43
CA GLY A 165 0.63 -7.56 -5.84
C GLY A 165 0.47 -8.49 -4.64
N LEU A 166 1.32 -8.36 -3.62
CA LEU A 166 1.20 -9.15 -2.40
C LEU A 166 -0.04 -8.73 -1.59
N MET A 167 -0.43 -7.45 -1.58
CA MET A 167 -1.71 -7.02 -1.00
C MET A 167 -2.92 -7.67 -1.68
N GLU A 168 -2.85 -7.96 -2.99
CA GLU A 168 -3.84 -8.80 -3.68
C GLU A 168 -3.74 -10.26 -3.24
N ALA A 169 -2.53 -10.83 -3.30
CA ALA A 169 -2.32 -12.25 -3.08
C ALA A 169 -2.72 -12.71 -1.68
N VAL A 170 -2.43 -11.94 -0.62
CA VAL A 170 -2.76 -12.30 0.77
C VAL A 170 -4.26 -12.48 1.01
N GLN A 171 -5.11 -11.78 0.23
CA GLN A 171 -6.56 -11.92 0.31
C GLN A 171 -7.02 -13.30 -0.19
N ARG A 172 -6.24 -13.96 -1.07
CA ARG A 172 -6.53 -15.30 -1.61
C ARG A 172 -5.80 -16.44 -0.91
N LEU A 173 -4.80 -16.15 -0.07
CA LEU A 173 -4.06 -17.19 0.64
C LEU A 173 -4.98 -17.88 1.65
N ALA A 174 -5.45 -19.10 1.38
CA ALA A 174 -6.28 -19.83 2.32
C ALA A 174 -5.52 -20.12 3.63
N ALA A 175 -6.24 -20.09 4.75
CA ALA A 175 -5.70 -20.53 6.04
C ALA A 175 -5.17 -21.97 5.91
N GLY A 176 -3.95 -22.23 6.36
CA GLY A 176 -3.33 -23.56 6.29
C GLY A 176 -2.90 -24.02 4.88
N SER A 177 -2.92 -23.16 3.86
CA SER A 177 -2.54 -23.53 2.47
C SER A 177 -1.06 -23.88 2.23
N GLY A 178 -0.29 -24.09 3.30
CA GLY A 178 1.17 -24.27 3.28
C GLY A 178 1.90 -22.93 3.16
N SER A 179 3.16 -22.91 3.57
CA SER A 179 4.00 -21.71 3.46
C SER A 179 4.18 -21.33 1.99
N VAL A 180 3.99 -20.06 1.66
CA VAL A 180 4.55 -19.49 0.42
C VAL A 180 6.06 -19.57 0.56
N GLY A 181 6.72 -20.33 -0.34
CA GLY A 181 8.18 -20.45 -0.35
C GLY A 181 8.86 -19.08 -0.56
N PRO A 182 10.19 -18.99 -0.41
CA PRO A 182 10.90 -17.73 -0.62
C PRO A 182 10.61 -17.13 -2.00
N PHE A 183 10.46 -15.81 -2.05
CA PHE A 183 10.17 -15.07 -3.27
C PHE A 183 10.96 -13.76 -3.34
N VAL A 184 10.94 -13.17 -4.53
CA VAL A 184 11.50 -11.84 -4.81
C VAL A 184 10.36 -10.82 -4.78
N MET A 185 10.58 -9.70 -4.11
CA MET A 185 9.68 -8.55 -4.09
C MET A 185 10.18 -7.49 -5.06
N LEU A 186 9.33 -7.12 -6.02
CA LEU A 186 9.49 -5.99 -6.91
C LEU A 186 8.78 -4.78 -6.29
N GLN A 187 9.46 -4.11 -5.36
CA GLN A 187 8.93 -2.98 -4.61
C GLN A 187 8.62 -1.82 -5.54
N ALA A 188 7.38 -1.30 -5.45
CA ALA A 188 6.83 -0.26 -6.32
C ALA A 188 7.09 -0.53 -7.81
N PHE A 189 7.09 -1.82 -8.22
CA PHE A 189 7.35 -2.26 -9.59
C PHE A 189 8.73 -1.89 -10.18
N THR A 190 9.69 -1.42 -9.36
CA THR A 190 10.97 -0.89 -9.84
C THR A 190 12.19 -1.56 -9.18
N THR A 191 12.14 -1.82 -7.88
CA THR A 191 13.29 -2.27 -7.08
C THR A 191 13.15 -3.73 -6.67
N LEU A 192 14.17 -4.55 -6.94
CA LEU A 192 14.16 -5.96 -6.55
C LEU A 192 14.73 -6.17 -5.15
N ARG A 193 14.02 -6.96 -4.34
CA ARG A 193 14.43 -7.42 -3.02
C ARG A 193 14.25 -8.93 -2.95
N ALA A 194 15.34 -9.68 -2.89
CA ALA A 194 15.30 -11.13 -2.77
C ALA A 194 15.03 -11.59 -1.32
N GLY A 195 14.82 -12.89 -1.13
CA GLY A 195 14.78 -13.53 0.19
C GLY A 195 13.57 -13.15 1.04
N GLN A 196 12.46 -12.81 0.41
CA GLN A 196 11.21 -12.49 1.10
C GLN A 196 10.43 -13.77 1.40
N ARG A 197 9.68 -13.77 2.50
CA ARG A 197 8.89 -14.93 2.94
C ARG A 197 7.69 -14.50 3.79
N ILE A 198 6.62 -15.28 3.72
CA ILE A 198 5.53 -15.25 4.69
C ILE A 198 5.89 -16.19 5.84
N VAL A 199 5.84 -15.71 7.09
CA VAL A 199 6.32 -16.47 8.26
C VAL A 199 5.26 -16.76 9.30
N ASP A 200 4.12 -16.09 9.25
CA ASP A 200 3.05 -16.29 10.22
C ASP A 200 1.69 -16.02 9.58
N VAL A 201 0.71 -16.88 9.89
CA VAL A 201 -0.70 -16.76 9.49
C VAL A 201 -1.52 -17.21 10.69
N ARG A 202 -2.15 -16.26 11.38
CA ARG A 202 -2.92 -16.56 12.61
C ARG A 202 -4.08 -15.60 12.78
N GLU A 203 -5.12 -16.04 13.47
CA GLU A 203 -6.17 -15.13 13.93
C GLU A 203 -5.71 -14.38 15.18
N GLU A 204 -5.99 -13.09 15.21
CA GLU A 204 -5.68 -12.18 16.30
C GLU A 204 -6.95 -11.40 16.64
N ARG A 205 -7.41 -11.47 17.90
CA ARG A 205 -8.51 -10.63 18.35
C ARG A 205 -7.99 -9.22 18.57
N VAL A 206 -8.61 -8.27 17.88
CA VAL A 206 -8.31 -6.85 18.06
C VAL A 206 -9.35 -6.24 18.98
N ALA A 207 -8.88 -5.43 19.94
CA ALA A 207 -9.75 -4.61 20.78
C ALA A 207 -10.56 -3.59 19.97
N GLU A 208 -11.38 -2.81 20.66
CA GLU A 208 -12.06 -1.66 20.06
C GLU A 208 -11.09 -0.74 19.29
N PRO A 209 -11.55 -0.15 18.18
CA PRO A 209 -12.94 -0.09 17.70
C PRO A 209 -13.32 -1.21 16.72
N ILE A 210 -12.39 -2.09 16.32
CA ILE A 210 -12.68 -3.18 15.37
C ILE A 210 -13.53 -4.27 16.02
N ASN A 211 -13.33 -4.49 17.33
CA ASN A 211 -14.12 -5.37 18.20
C ASN A 211 -14.46 -6.72 17.53
N GLY A 212 -13.43 -7.46 17.13
CA GLY A 212 -13.58 -8.70 16.38
C GLY A 212 -12.25 -9.37 16.04
N PRO A 213 -12.29 -10.62 15.55
CA PRO A 213 -11.10 -11.29 15.05
C PRO A 213 -10.65 -10.69 13.71
N LEU A 214 -9.34 -10.54 13.53
CA LEU A 214 -8.70 -10.34 12.24
C LEU A 214 -7.71 -11.47 11.99
N LEU A 215 -7.62 -11.93 10.76
CA LEU A 215 -6.51 -12.79 10.37
C LEU A 215 -5.28 -11.93 10.09
N ARG A 216 -4.18 -12.18 10.81
CA ARG A 216 -2.89 -11.59 10.57
C ARG A 216 -2.00 -12.48 9.71
N ILE A 217 -1.33 -11.88 8.73
CA ILE A 217 -0.25 -12.48 7.94
C ILE A 217 1.00 -11.63 8.11
N THR A 218 2.16 -12.25 8.37
CA THR A 218 3.44 -11.53 8.52
C THR A 218 4.39 -11.88 7.38
N GLN A 219 4.94 -10.86 6.71
CA GLN A 219 6.03 -10.96 5.75
C GLN A 219 7.32 -10.38 6.35
N ILE A 220 8.43 -11.10 6.15
CA ILE A 220 9.78 -10.60 6.43
C ILE A 220 10.72 -10.89 5.26
N GLY A 221 11.86 -10.20 5.21
CA GLY A 221 12.91 -10.48 4.24
C GLY A 221 14.01 -9.44 4.24
N PHE A 222 15.03 -9.66 3.41
CA PHE A 222 16.20 -8.77 3.35
C PHE A 222 15.83 -7.38 2.84
N GLY A 223 16.30 -6.34 3.54
CA GLY A 223 16.11 -4.94 3.15
C GLY A 223 14.66 -4.45 3.22
N ALA A 224 13.78 -5.16 3.94
CA ALA A 224 12.41 -4.75 4.20
C ALA A 224 12.16 -4.77 5.72
N LEU A 225 11.50 -3.72 6.23
CA LEU A 225 10.87 -3.82 7.55
C LEU A 225 9.75 -4.87 7.47
N PRO A 226 9.42 -5.56 8.57
CA PRO A 226 8.28 -6.48 8.59
C PRO A 226 7.02 -5.80 8.04
N TYR A 227 6.29 -6.54 7.22
CA TYR A 227 4.95 -6.17 6.81
C TYR A 227 3.96 -7.07 7.54
N ASP A 228 3.01 -6.45 8.21
CA ASP A 228 1.87 -7.13 8.79
C ASP A 228 0.63 -6.79 7.99
N TYR A 229 -0.15 -7.82 7.63
CA TYR A 229 -1.41 -7.71 6.90
C TYR A 229 -2.53 -8.23 7.79
N TRP A 230 -3.57 -7.44 8.01
CA TRP A 230 -4.77 -7.88 8.73
C TRP A 230 -5.96 -7.92 7.79
N LEU A 231 -6.65 -9.05 7.78
CA LEU A 231 -7.78 -9.33 6.91
C LEU A 231 -9.01 -9.67 7.75
N PHE A 232 -10.19 -9.33 7.25
CA PHE A 232 -11.43 -9.85 7.82
C PHE A 232 -11.47 -11.38 7.63
N PRO A 233 -11.71 -12.18 8.68
CA PRO A 233 -11.59 -13.65 8.59
C PRO A 233 -12.49 -14.28 7.54
N ASP A 234 -13.76 -13.89 7.49
CA ASP A 234 -14.77 -14.50 6.63
C ASP A 234 -14.62 -14.09 5.16
N SER A 235 -14.55 -12.78 4.90
CA SER A 235 -14.47 -12.25 3.53
C SER A 235 -13.07 -12.26 2.95
N ARG A 236 -12.05 -12.38 3.81
CA ARG A 236 -10.64 -12.23 3.45
C ARG A 236 -10.29 -10.87 2.85
N ARG A 237 -11.16 -9.86 2.97
CA ARG A 237 -10.87 -8.51 2.51
C ARG A 237 -9.76 -7.91 3.38
N LEU A 238 -8.75 -7.33 2.74
CA LEU A 238 -7.61 -6.74 3.43
C LEU A 238 -8.02 -5.42 4.11
N ALA A 239 -7.90 -5.40 5.44
CA ALA A 239 -8.30 -4.27 6.27
C ALA A 239 -7.15 -3.30 6.53
N VAL A 240 -5.99 -3.83 6.93
CA VAL A 240 -4.82 -3.01 7.31
C VAL A 240 -3.54 -3.66 6.80
N VAL A 241 -2.59 -2.84 6.34
CA VAL A 241 -1.19 -3.22 6.13
C VAL A 241 -0.29 -2.27 6.88
N ALA A 242 0.62 -2.76 7.70
CA ALA A 242 1.59 -1.93 8.41
C ALA A 242 3.02 -2.29 8.03
N THR A 243 3.87 -1.28 7.86
CA THR A 243 5.31 -1.42 7.63
C THR A 243 6.07 -0.25 8.27
N GLY A 244 6.82 -0.54 9.34
CA GLY A 244 7.53 0.48 10.10
C GLY A 244 6.62 1.65 10.52
N PRO A 245 6.92 2.90 10.12
CA PRO A 245 6.13 4.07 10.49
C PRO A 245 4.92 4.32 9.58
N ARG A 246 4.59 3.41 8.64
CA ARG A 246 3.50 3.59 7.68
C ARG A 246 2.44 2.51 7.82
N ALA A 247 1.19 2.89 7.66
CA ALA A 247 0.08 1.96 7.49
C ALA A 247 -0.77 2.31 6.25
N TYR A 248 -1.38 1.30 5.65
CA TYR A 248 -2.43 1.38 4.64
C TYR A 248 -3.70 0.86 5.29
N ILE A 249 -4.71 1.72 5.44
CA ILE A 249 -5.92 1.43 6.22
C ILE A 249 -7.11 1.49 5.28
N LEU A 250 -7.87 0.41 5.16
CA LEU A 250 -9.07 0.35 4.32
C LEU A 250 -10.03 1.48 4.71
N ASN A 251 -10.34 2.37 3.76
CA ASN A 251 -11.09 3.57 4.02
C ASN A 251 -11.70 4.12 2.72
N ASP A 252 -13.03 4.03 2.59
CA ASP A 252 -13.73 4.47 1.38
C ASP A 252 -13.67 6.00 1.18
N ARG A 253 -13.46 6.75 2.27
CA ARG A 253 -13.33 8.21 2.33
C ARG A 253 -11.89 8.71 2.25
N ALA A 254 -10.91 7.85 1.96
CA ALA A 254 -9.50 8.24 1.93
C ALA A 254 -9.23 9.44 1.01
N ASP A 255 -9.89 9.50 -0.16
CA ASP A 255 -9.77 10.65 -1.07
C ASP A 255 -10.25 11.96 -0.45
N GLU A 256 -11.38 11.94 0.27
CA GLU A 256 -11.93 13.13 0.92
C GLU A 256 -10.97 13.66 1.99
N ILE A 257 -10.41 12.76 2.79
CA ILE A 257 -9.44 13.07 3.84
C ILE A 257 -8.20 13.73 3.23
N VAL A 258 -7.63 13.12 2.20
CA VAL A 258 -6.41 13.60 1.53
C VAL A 258 -6.66 14.91 0.76
N ASN A 259 -7.82 15.05 0.10
CA ASN A 259 -8.19 16.28 -0.60
C ASN A 259 -8.36 17.45 0.38
N ARG A 260 -8.99 17.22 1.54
CA ARG A 260 -9.14 18.22 2.60
C ARG A 260 -7.78 18.67 3.12
N ARG A 261 -6.85 17.72 3.33
CA ARG A 261 -5.46 18.01 3.70
C ARG A 261 -4.78 18.92 2.66
N LEU A 262 -4.81 18.53 1.39
CA LEU A 262 -4.17 19.28 0.31
C LEU A 262 -4.72 20.71 0.23
N ALA A 263 -6.05 20.85 0.30
CA ALA A 263 -6.70 22.16 0.31
C ALA A 263 -6.24 23.04 1.48
N ALA A 264 -6.15 22.49 2.69
CA ALA A 264 -5.68 23.20 3.87
C ALA A 264 -4.20 23.64 3.74
N ILE A 265 -3.34 22.79 3.20
CA ILE A 265 -1.91 23.13 2.97
C ILE A 265 -1.80 24.27 1.94
N ARG A 266 -2.52 24.17 0.82
CA ARG A 266 -2.51 25.19 -0.24
C ARG A 266 -3.07 26.53 0.25
N ALA A 267 -4.11 26.52 1.08
CA ALA A 267 -4.64 27.75 1.70
C ALA A 267 -3.58 28.46 2.55
N ARG A 268 -2.87 27.73 3.41
CA ARG A 268 -1.80 28.28 4.26
C ARG A 268 -0.57 28.76 3.47
N ALA A 269 -0.31 28.20 2.29
CA ALA A 269 0.77 28.67 1.42
C ALA A 269 0.41 30.02 0.78
N ARG A 270 -0.83 30.18 0.33
CA ARG A 270 -1.35 31.46 -0.19
C ARG A 270 -1.30 32.58 0.83
N GLU A 271 -1.68 32.30 2.08
CA GLU A 271 -1.62 33.27 3.19
C GLU A 271 -0.19 33.77 3.49
N ARG A 272 0.83 32.96 3.15
CA ARG A 272 2.25 33.29 3.36
C ARG A 272 2.91 34.00 2.18
N GLY A 273 2.23 34.09 1.03
CA GLY A 273 2.80 34.65 -0.20
C GLY A 273 3.77 33.71 -0.93
N ASP A 274 3.75 32.41 -0.60
CA ASP A 274 4.63 31.38 -1.20
C ASP A 274 4.04 30.77 -2.50
N GLY A 275 3.02 31.41 -3.10
CA GLY A 275 2.16 30.88 -4.16
C GLY A 275 2.45 31.38 -5.56
#